data_AF-A0A356W5F1-F1
#
_entry.id   AF-A0A356W5F1-F1
#
_cell.length_a   1.000
_cell.length_b   1.000
_cell.length_c   1.000
_cell.angle_alpha   90.00
_cell.angle_beta   90.00
_cell.angle_gamma   90.00
#
_symmetry.space_group_name_H-M   'P 1'
#
loop_
_entity.id
_entity.type
_entity.pdbx_description
1 polymer ?
#
loop_
_entity_poly.entity_id
_entity_poly.type
_entity_poly.pdbx_seq_one_letter_code
_entity_poly.pdbx_strand_id
1 'polypeptide(L)'
;DGFAQYFVFFFAGYQGAGLMRQFATRLHKRTSDVSSAIAIWAAINTTLVIQGTATLPVISLILGLAGTVSLIALGVLLAQSERLQVLHHMGRNHLVIYTGYFVPLALAQGFLSASSFAPEPGLTSLAIAIAGITGPLALYGLLRSTPLKVLYRRPKRFRLKGA
;
A
#
# COMPACT_ATOMS: atom_id res chain seq x y z
N ASP A 1 -21.80 6.82 -7.37
CA ASP A 1 -21.52 7.83 -6.32
C ASP A 1 -20.32 7.61 -5.39
N GLY A 2 -19.54 6.51 -5.51
CA GLY A 2 -18.33 6.35 -4.66
C GLY A 2 -17.22 7.38 -4.91
N PHE A 3 -17.13 7.97 -6.11
CA PHE A 3 -16.11 8.99 -6.41
C PHE A 3 -16.27 10.25 -5.54
N ALA A 4 -17.49 10.73 -5.36
CA ALA A 4 -17.78 11.91 -4.55
C ALA A 4 -17.41 11.69 -3.07
N GLN A 5 -17.61 10.47 -2.56
CA GLN A 5 -17.28 10.08 -1.19
C GLN A 5 -15.76 10.16 -0.91
N TYR A 6 -14.92 9.81 -1.90
CA TYR A 6 -13.46 9.81 -1.73
C TYR A 6 -12.76 11.04 -2.30
N PHE A 7 -13.47 11.92 -3.01
CA PHE A 7 -12.90 13.12 -3.63
C PHE A 7 -12.12 14.00 -2.64
N VAL A 8 -12.60 14.11 -1.40
CA VAL A 8 -11.93 14.87 -0.34
C VAL A 8 -10.50 14.37 -0.09
N PHE A 9 -10.27 13.06 -0.12
CA PHE A 9 -8.93 12.50 0.05
C PHE A 9 -8.01 12.80 -1.14
N PHE A 10 -8.54 12.75 -2.37
CA PHE A 10 -7.79 13.12 -3.57
C PHE A 10 -7.37 14.59 -3.54
N PHE A 11 -8.31 15.48 -3.22
CA PHE A 11 -8.04 16.91 -3.13
C PHE A 11 -7.04 17.22 -2.00
N ALA A 12 -7.24 16.65 -0.81
CA ALA A 12 -6.32 16.81 0.31
C ALA A 12 -4.91 16.28 -0.03
N GLY A 13 -4.80 15.17 -0.75
CA GLY A 13 -3.53 14.64 -1.24
C GLY A 13 -2.85 15.56 -2.25
N TYR A 14 -3.60 16.08 -3.22
CA TYR A 14 -3.09 17.03 -4.22
C TYR A 14 -2.55 18.31 -3.57
N GLN A 15 -3.35 18.94 -2.71
CA GLN A 15 -2.97 20.18 -2.03
C GLN A 15 -1.87 19.95 -0.97
N GLY A 16 -1.94 18.83 -0.26
CA GLY A 16 -1.06 18.47 0.85
C GLY A 16 0.26 17.81 0.45
N ALA A 17 0.49 17.50 -0.83
CA ALA A 17 1.66 16.75 -1.29
C ALA A 17 3.00 17.41 -0.87
N GLY A 18 3.08 18.75 -0.89
CA GLY A 18 4.24 19.49 -0.40
C GLY A 18 4.50 19.28 1.09
N LEU A 19 3.44 19.38 1.91
CA LEU A 19 3.50 19.19 3.36
C LEU A 19 3.92 17.76 3.70
N MET A 20 3.36 16.76 3.01
CA MET A 20 3.69 15.35 3.28
C MET A 20 5.13 15.00 2.91
N ARG A 21 5.68 15.60 1.85
CA ARG A 21 7.12 15.46 1.52
C ARG A 21 8.00 16.05 2.63
N GLN A 22 7.70 17.26 3.09
CA GLN A 22 8.46 17.90 4.17
C GLN A 22 8.36 17.10 5.48
N PHE A 23 7.16 16.61 5.80
CA PHE A 23 6.93 15.75 6.95
C PHE A 23 7.78 14.47 6.87
N ALA A 24 7.76 13.78 5.74
CA ALA A 24 8.57 12.57 5.51
C ALA A 24 10.08 12.84 5.67
N THR A 25 10.59 13.97 5.19
CA THR A 25 12.01 14.35 5.37
C THR A 25 12.35 14.61 6.84
N ARG A 26 11.46 15.25 7.61
CA ARG A 26 11.68 15.54 9.03
C ARG A 26 11.66 14.29 9.91
N LEU A 27 10.79 13.33 9.58
CA LEU A 27 10.65 12.05 10.29
C LEU A 27 11.96 11.25 10.34
N HIS A 28 12.81 11.40 9.33
CA HIS A 28 14.10 10.69 9.24
C HIS A 28 15.05 11.00 10.40
N LYS A 29 14.82 12.05 11.18
CA LYS A 29 15.66 12.46 12.32
C LYS A 29 15.08 12.11 13.70
N ARG A 30 13.86 11.57 13.79
CA ARG A 30 13.11 11.38 15.06
C ARG A 30 12.45 10.01 15.17
N THR A 31 13.18 8.94 14.85
CA THR A 31 12.66 7.57 14.73
C THR A 31 11.91 7.06 15.99
N SER A 32 12.34 7.42 17.20
CA SER A 32 11.71 6.97 18.46
C SER A 32 10.36 7.64 18.76
N ASP A 33 10.20 8.92 18.44
CA ASP A 33 8.93 9.64 18.70
C ASP A 33 7.82 9.17 17.74
N VAL A 34 8.22 8.60 16.60
CA VAL A 34 7.31 8.23 15.52
C VAL A 34 6.67 6.87 15.79
N SER A 35 7.44 5.92 16.33
CA SER A 35 6.91 4.60 16.68
C SER A 35 5.85 4.70 17.77
N SER A 36 6.07 5.57 18.78
CA SER A 36 5.08 5.82 19.83
C SER A 36 3.82 6.51 19.28
N ALA A 37 3.97 7.51 18.41
CA ALA A 37 2.83 8.15 17.76
C ALA A 37 1.98 7.16 16.93
N ILE A 38 2.62 6.25 16.19
CA ILE A 38 1.93 5.19 15.43
C ILE A 38 1.21 4.23 16.38
N ALA A 39 1.82 3.84 17.49
CA ALA A 39 1.20 2.95 18.47
C ALA A 39 -0.04 3.59 19.12
N ILE A 40 0.05 4.88 19.48
CA ILE A 40 -1.07 5.65 20.02
C ILE A 40 -2.20 5.73 18.99
N TRP A 41 -1.88 6.08 17.74
CA TRP A 41 -2.88 6.12 16.67
C TRP A 41 -3.55 4.75 16.46
N ALA A 42 -2.78 3.67 16.45
CA ALA A 42 -3.30 2.31 16.29
C ALA A 42 -4.27 1.92 17.41
N ALA A 43 -3.94 2.29 18.66
CA ALA A 43 -4.82 2.06 19.81
C ALA A 43 -6.14 2.84 19.66
N ILE A 44 -6.07 4.14 19.36
CA ILE A 44 -7.26 4.99 19.15
C ILE A 44 -8.13 4.43 18.03
N ASN A 45 -7.53 4.11 16.88
CA ASN A 45 -8.25 3.55 15.74
C ASN A 45 -8.94 2.23 16.09
N THR A 46 -8.24 1.33 16.81
CA THR A 46 -8.79 0.04 17.23
C THR A 46 -10.00 0.23 18.15
N THR A 47 -9.89 1.11 19.15
CA THR A 47 -11.00 1.41 20.07
C THR A 47 -12.23 1.94 19.34
N LEU A 48 -12.05 2.89 18.41
CA LEU A 48 -13.15 3.49 17.66
C LEU A 48 -13.81 2.51 16.68
N VAL A 49 -13.05 1.56 16.14
CA VAL A 49 -13.58 0.49 15.30
C VAL A 49 -14.40 -0.49 16.13
N ILE A 50 -13.90 -0.93 17.29
CA ILE A 50 -14.62 -1.84 18.19
C ILE A 50 -15.93 -1.21 18.69
N GLN A 51 -15.92 0.10 18.96
CA GLN A 51 -17.11 0.85 19.39
C GLN A 51 -18.12 1.10 18.25
N GLY A 52 -17.78 0.77 17.00
CA GLY A 52 -18.66 0.98 15.83
C GLY A 52 -18.81 2.45 15.40
N THR A 53 -18.13 3.39 16.05
CA THR A 53 -18.22 4.84 15.75
C THR A 53 -17.35 5.26 14.58
N ALA A 54 -16.41 4.41 14.14
CA ALA A 54 -15.48 4.71 13.05
C ALA A 54 -16.16 4.96 11.70
N THR A 55 -17.42 4.54 11.52
CA THR A 55 -18.19 4.73 10.29
C THR A 55 -18.87 6.09 10.19
N LEU A 56 -18.89 6.88 11.27
CA LEU A 56 -19.48 8.21 11.26
C LEU A 56 -18.75 9.12 10.26
N PRO A 57 -19.45 9.94 9.46
CA PRO A 57 -18.85 10.64 8.31
C PRO A 57 -17.63 11.50 8.67
N VAL A 58 -17.70 12.24 9.78
CA VAL A 58 -16.59 13.10 10.23
C VAL A 58 -15.47 12.28 10.88
N ILE A 59 -15.82 11.25 11.65
CA ILE A 59 -14.84 10.40 12.33
C ILE A 59 -14.03 9.61 11.31
N SER A 60 -14.70 8.98 10.33
CA SER A 60 -14.05 8.24 9.24
C SER A 60 -13.09 9.12 8.44
N LEU A 61 -13.46 10.39 8.19
CA LEU A 61 -12.60 11.34 7.49
C LEU A 61 -11.33 11.66 8.30
N ILE A 62 -11.48 11.98 9.60
CA ILE A 62 -10.35 12.25 10.49
C ILE A 62 -9.46 11.02 10.62
N LEU A 63 -10.04 9.83 10.83
CA LEU A 63 -9.31 8.58 10.92
C LEU A 63 -8.59 8.24 9.60
N GLY A 64 -9.21 8.50 8.46
CA GLY A 64 -8.59 8.29 7.14
C GLY A 64 -7.40 9.21 6.91
N LEU A 65 -7.50 10.50 7.27
CA LEU A 65 -6.38 11.43 7.19
C LEU A 65 -5.26 11.07 8.16
N ALA A 66 -5.60 10.77 9.43
CA ALA A 66 -4.65 10.33 10.43
C ALA A 66 -3.96 9.03 10.02
N GLY A 67 -4.72 8.07 9.48
CA GLY A 67 -4.19 6.81 8.96
C GLY A 67 -3.24 7.00 7.79
N THR A 68 -3.52 7.96 6.91
CA THR A 68 -2.60 8.32 5.82
C THR A 68 -1.28 8.84 6.36
N VAL A 69 -1.31 9.74 7.35
CA VAL A 69 -0.10 10.27 8.01
C VAL A 69 0.67 9.15 8.71
N SER A 70 -0.02 8.27 9.43
CA SER A 70 0.57 7.11 10.11
C SER A 70 1.20 6.12 9.12
N LEU A 71 0.57 5.87 7.96
CA LEU A 71 1.12 5.01 6.90
C LEU A 71 2.39 5.60 6.29
N ILE A 72 2.42 6.91 6.05
CA ILE A 72 3.64 7.59 5.56
C ILE A 72 4.75 7.48 6.61
N ALA A 73 4.43 7.75 7.87
CA ALA A 73 5.38 7.64 8.98
C ALA A 73 5.94 6.23 9.11
N LEU A 74 5.08 5.21 9.05
CA LEU A 74 5.49 3.81 9.05
C LEU A 74 6.38 3.49 7.85
N GLY A 75 6.03 3.94 6.65
CA GLY A 75 6.84 3.77 5.44
C GLY A 75 8.24 4.36 5.59
N VAL A 76 8.37 5.54 6.19
CA VAL A 76 9.66 6.20 6.47
C VAL A 76 10.49 5.42 7.50
N LEU A 77 9.86 4.84 8.53
CA LEU A 77 10.54 3.99 9.50
C LEU A 77 11.05 2.69 8.85
N LEU A 78 10.20 2.03 8.06
CA LEU A 78 10.55 0.79 7.36
C LEU A 78 11.65 1.01 6.31
N ALA A 79 11.66 2.18 5.66
CA ALA A 79 12.71 2.56 4.71
C ALA A 79 14.09 2.75 5.37
N GLN A 80 14.15 3.11 6.65
CA GLN A 80 15.41 3.26 7.40
C GLN A 80 15.98 1.94 7.94
N SER A 81 15.19 0.86 7.94
CA SER A 81 15.62 -0.42 8.50
C SER A 81 16.38 -1.25 7.46
N GLU A 82 17.67 -1.49 7.71
CA GLU A 82 18.52 -2.38 6.89
C GLU A 82 18.09 -3.86 6.94
N ARG A 83 17.28 -4.25 7.92
CA ARG A 83 16.80 -5.64 8.09
C ARG A 83 15.68 -6.01 7.12
N LEU A 84 15.08 -5.04 6.45
CA LEU A 84 13.89 -5.21 5.61
C LEU A 84 14.21 -5.19 4.11
N GLN A 85 15.34 -5.78 3.72
CA GLN A 85 15.81 -5.81 2.32
C GLN A 85 14.76 -6.40 1.36
N VAL A 86 13.99 -7.39 1.81
CA VAL A 86 12.89 -7.98 1.03
C VAL A 86 11.81 -6.93 0.75
N LEU A 87 11.43 -6.15 1.75
CA LEU A 87 10.44 -5.09 1.60
C LEU A 87 10.96 -3.96 0.71
N HIS A 88 12.24 -3.59 0.84
CA HIS A 88 12.89 -2.64 -0.06
C HIS A 88 12.92 -3.14 -1.51
N HIS A 89 13.15 -4.44 -1.72
CA HIS A 89 13.07 -5.07 -3.03
C HIS A 89 11.66 -4.96 -3.62
N MET A 90 10.62 -5.25 -2.84
CA MET A 90 9.23 -5.09 -3.29
C MET A 90 8.92 -3.63 -3.63
N GLY A 91 9.32 -2.67 -2.78
CA GLY A 91 9.13 -1.24 -3.03
C GLY A 91 9.83 -0.74 -4.29
N ARG A 92 11.07 -1.20 -4.54
CA ARG A 92 11.81 -0.85 -5.77
C ARG A 92 11.17 -1.43 -7.03
N ASN A 93 10.45 -2.55 -6.91
CA ASN A 93 9.71 -3.18 -7.99
C ASN A 93 8.19 -2.90 -7.92
N HIS A 94 7.73 -1.87 -7.19
CA HIS A 94 6.29 -1.63 -6.99
C HIS A 94 5.50 -1.46 -8.30
N LEU A 95 6.13 -0.89 -9.35
CA LEU A 95 5.50 -0.73 -10.66
C LEU A 95 5.11 -2.08 -11.28
N VAL A 96 5.93 -3.10 -11.07
CA VAL A 96 5.68 -4.47 -11.52
C VAL A 96 4.44 -5.03 -10.82
N ILE A 97 4.37 -4.83 -9.50
CA ILE A 97 3.24 -5.26 -8.68
C ILE A 97 1.98 -4.54 -9.16
N TYR A 98 2.00 -3.21 -9.26
CA TYR A 98 0.85 -2.41 -9.68
C TYR A 98 0.31 -2.79 -11.06
N THR A 99 1.19 -3.12 -12.00
CA THR A 99 0.78 -3.51 -13.36
C THR A 99 0.30 -4.97 -13.41
N GLY A 100 0.91 -5.85 -12.63
CA GLY A 100 0.70 -7.29 -12.73
C GLY A 100 -0.28 -7.90 -11.71
N TYR A 101 -0.66 -7.20 -10.63
CA TYR A 101 -1.39 -7.79 -9.50
C TYR A 101 -2.73 -8.40 -9.88
N PHE A 102 -3.40 -7.84 -10.89
CA PHE A 102 -4.76 -8.24 -11.23
C PHE A 102 -4.87 -9.72 -11.62
N VAL A 103 -3.92 -10.24 -12.42
CA VAL A 103 -3.99 -11.63 -12.90
C VAL A 103 -3.80 -12.64 -11.76
N PRO A 104 -2.74 -12.59 -10.94
CA PRO A 104 -2.59 -13.49 -9.80
C PRO A 104 -3.71 -13.36 -8.78
N LEU A 105 -4.19 -12.14 -8.54
CA LEU A 105 -5.30 -11.88 -7.63
C LEU A 105 -6.60 -12.56 -8.11
N ALA A 106 -6.97 -12.36 -9.38
CA ALA A 106 -8.17 -12.96 -9.96
C ALA A 106 -8.11 -14.49 -9.99
N LEU A 107 -6.94 -15.05 -10.33
CA LEU A 107 -6.73 -16.50 -10.27
C LEU A 107 -6.88 -17.02 -8.85
N ALA A 108 -6.18 -16.43 -7.88
CA ALA A 108 -6.27 -16.84 -6.48
C ALA A 108 -7.70 -16.77 -5.97
N GLN A 109 -8.40 -15.65 -6.24
CA GLN A 109 -9.80 -15.48 -5.86
C GLN A 109 -10.69 -16.54 -6.50
N GLY A 110 -10.54 -16.81 -7.80
CA GLY A 110 -11.31 -17.85 -8.51
C GLY A 110 -11.07 -19.25 -7.95
N PHE A 111 -9.81 -19.62 -7.73
CA PHE A 111 -9.45 -20.93 -7.15
C PHE A 111 -9.97 -21.11 -5.73
N LEU A 112 -9.79 -20.10 -4.87
CA LEU A 112 -10.23 -20.16 -3.47
C LEU A 112 -11.75 -20.13 -3.34
N SER A 113 -12.45 -19.45 -4.24
CA SER A 113 -13.92 -19.36 -4.23
C SER A 113 -14.59 -20.60 -4.83
N ALA A 114 -13.92 -21.28 -5.77
CA ALA A 114 -14.42 -22.52 -6.38
C ALA A 114 -14.06 -23.78 -5.57
N SER A 115 -13.06 -23.70 -4.69
CA SER A 115 -12.65 -24.81 -3.85
C SER A 115 -13.68 -25.04 -2.73
N SER A 116 -14.11 -26.28 -2.54
CA SER A 116 -14.94 -26.72 -1.40
C SER A 116 -14.23 -26.53 -0.05
N PHE A 117 -12.95 -26.14 -0.08
CA PHE A 117 -12.04 -25.95 1.06
C PHE A 117 -11.67 -24.47 1.26
N ALA A 118 -12.59 -23.54 0.97
CA ALA A 118 -12.38 -22.13 1.26
C ALA A 118 -12.11 -21.93 2.76
N PRO A 119 -10.92 -21.47 3.17
CA PRO A 119 -10.63 -21.17 4.57
C PRO A 119 -11.54 -20.05 5.11
N GLU A 120 -11.54 -19.89 6.44
CA GLU A 120 -12.13 -18.74 7.13
C GLU A 120 -11.85 -17.42 6.37
N PRO A 121 -12.82 -16.50 6.25
CA PRO A 121 -12.72 -15.32 5.39
C PRO A 121 -11.43 -14.49 5.58
N GLY A 122 -10.93 -14.44 6.81
CA GLY A 122 -9.67 -13.77 7.13
C GLY A 122 -8.45 -14.45 6.50
N LEU A 123 -8.38 -15.78 6.52
CA LEU A 123 -7.26 -16.52 5.94
C LEU A 123 -7.34 -16.52 4.40
N THR A 124 -8.56 -16.57 3.85
CA THR A 124 -8.80 -16.44 2.40
C THR A 124 -8.35 -15.07 1.90
N SER A 125 -8.72 -13.98 2.57
CA SER A 125 -8.28 -12.64 2.18
C SER A 125 -6.77 -12.45 2.31
N LEU A 126 -6.15 -13.01 3.36
CA LEU A 126 -4.69 -13.03 3.52
C LEU A 126 -4.00 -13.79 2.38
N ALA A 127 -4.50 -14.97 2.01
CA ALA A 127 -3.93 -15.78 0.93
C ALA A 127 -4.03 -15.05 -0.43
N ILE A 128 -5.17 -14.43 -0.73
CA ILE A 128 -5.35 -13.62 -1.94
C ILE A 128 -4.40 -12.43 -1.94
N ALA A 129 -4.21 -11.75 -0.81
CA ALA A 129 -3.27 -10.63 -0.69
C ALA A 129 -1.81 -11.07 -0.95
N ILE A 130 -1.40 -12.19 -0.36
CA ILE A 130 -0.07 -12.77 -0.59
C ILE A 130 0.12 -13.12 -2.07
N ALA A 131 -0.86 -13.77 -2.69
CA ALA A 131 -0.83 -14.11 -4.12
C ALA A 131 -0.76 -12.87 -5.02
N GLY A 132 -1.52 -11.82 -4.69
CA GLY A 132 -1.53 -10.54 -5.41
C GLY A 132 -0.19 -9.79 -5.35
N ILE A 133 0.60 -9.95 -4.28
CA ILE A 133 1.92 -9.33 -4.12
C ILE A 133 3.03 -10.19 -4.73
N THR A 134 3.04 -11.49 -4.41
CA THR A 134 4.10 -12.42 -4.80
C THR A 134 3.98 -12.86 -6.26
N GLY A 135 2.76 -13.05 -6.75
CA GLY A 135 2.48 -13.49 -8.11
C GLY A 135 3.07 -12.57 -9.18
N PRO A 136 2.89 -11.23 -9.12
CA PRO A 136 3.48 -10.31 -10.09
C PRO A 136 5.00 -10.30 -10.07
N LEU A 137 5.60 -10.46 -8.89
CA LEU A 137 7.06 -10.54 -8.77
C LEU A 137 7.59 -11.83 -9.38
N ALA A 138 6.90 -12.96 -9.19
CA ALA A 138 7.22 -14.23 -9.83
C ALA A 138 7.08 -14.15 -11.35
N LEU A 139 5.96 -13.61 -11.85
CA LEU A 139 5.72 -13.38 -13.28
C LEU A 139 6.80 -12.48 -13.89
N TYR A 140 7.18 -11.41 -13.21
CA TYR A 140 8.27 -10.56 -13.67
C TYR A 140 9.61 -11.26 -13.67
N GLY A 141 9.89 -12.09 -12.65
CA GLY A 141 11.09 -12.93 -12.60
C GLY A 141 11.20 -13.88 -13.80
N LEU A 142 10.07 -14.43 -14.26
CA LEU A 142 9.97 -15.30 -15.43
C LEU A 142 10.03 -14.52 -16.75
N LEU A 143 9.33 -13.39 -16.83
CA LEU A 143 9.17 -12.62 -18.07
C LEU A 143 10.36 -11.70 -18.38
N ARG A 144 11.21 -11.36 -17.40
CA ARG A 144 12.34 -10.44 -17.58
C ARG A 144 13.39 -10.91 -18.61
N SER A 145 13.47 -12.21 -18.88
CA SER A 145 14.36 -12.81 -19.89
C SER A 145 13.71 -12.92 -21.29
N THR A 146 12.42 -12.60 -21.39
CA THR A 146 11.63 -12.68 -22.62
C THR A 146 11.39 -11.27 -23.20
N PRO A 147 11.02 -11.14 -24.50
CA PRO A 147 10.66 -9.85 -25.10
C PRO A 147 9.47 -9.15 -24.40
N LEU A 148 8.67 -9.89 -23.62
CA LEU A 148 7.54 -9.35 -22.84
C LEU A 148 7.98 -8.40 -21.70
N LYS A 149 9.27 -8.27 -21.43
CA LYS A 149 9.83 -7.23 -20.53
C LYS A 149 9.37 -5.81 -20.87
N VAL A 150 8.97 -5.56 -22.12
CA VAL A 150 8.39 -4.27 -22.57
C VAL A 150 7.18 -3.87 -21.73
N LEU A 151 6.36 -4.83 -21.27
CA LEU A 151 5.17 -4.55 -20.44
C LEU A 151 5.51 -3.89 -19.11
N TYR A 152 6.69 -4.19 -18.55
CA TYR A 152 7.10 -3.72 -17.22
C TYR A 152 8.13 -2.58 -17.27
N ARG A 153 8.68 -2.27 -18.45
CA ARG A 153 9.73 -1.27 -18.60
C ARG A 153 9.21 -0.05 -19.37
N ARG A 154 9.16 1.10 -18.69
CA ARG A 154 8.78 2.37 -19.33
C ARG A 154 9.71 2.67 -20.53
N PRO A 155 9.18 2.86 -21.75
CA PRO A 155 9.99 3.15 -22.93
C PRO A 155 10.78 4.45 -22.75
N LYS A 156 12.02 4.49 -23.29
CA LYS A 156 12.91 5.67 -23.16
C LYS A 156 12.26 6.96 -23.68
N ARG A 157 11.41 6.87 -24.71
CA ARG A 157 10.71 8.01 -25.33
C ARG A 157 9.70 8.69 -24.40
N PHE A 158 9.18 7.98 -23.40
CA PHE A 158 8.22 8.51 -22.42
C PHE A 158 8.86 8.84 -21.07
N ARG A 159 10.19 8.82 -20.96
CA ARG A 159 10.87 9.24 -19.74
C ARG A 159 10.99 10.76 -19.75
N LEU A 160 10.60 11.40 -18.64
CA LEU A 160 10.88 12.82 -18.44
C LEU A 160 12.40 13.00 -18.39
N LYS A 161 12.93 13.96 -19.15
CA LYS A 161 14.36 14.32 -19.10
C LYS A 161 14.60 15.07 -17.79
N GLY A 162 15.55 14.62 -16.98
CA GLY A 162 16.01 15.35 -15.78
C GLY A 162 15.43 14.92 -14.43
N ALA A 163 15.04 13.65 -14.27
CA ALA A 163 14.83 13.06 -12.95
C ALA A 163 16.04 12.21 -12.55
#